data_AF-A0A3B8XCI8-F1
#
_entry.id   AF-A0A3B8XCI8-F1
#
_cell.length_a   1.000
_cell.length_b   1.000
_cell.length_c   1.000
_cell.angle_alpha   90.00
_cell.angle_beta   90.00
_cell.angle_gamma   90.00
#
_symmetry.space_group_name_H-M   'P 1'
#
loop_
_entity.id
_entity.type
_entity.pdbx_description
1 polymer ?
#
loop_
_entity_poly.entity_id
_entity_poly.type
_entity_poly.pdbx_seq_one_letter_code
_entity_poly.pdbx_strand_id
1 'polypeptide(L)'
;MNAGERAALIKRYKEGHRAVMDALRGIDDGELDRSASGEWTPRQIAHHLADSEMMSGIRLRRLITEDSPVIQGYDEADFAMKLTSDRPIAP
;
A
#
# COMPACT_ATOMS: atom_id res chain seq x y z
N MET A 1 -0.32 24.52 5.31
CA MET A 1 -0.18 24.06 3.91
C MET A 1 -0.93 25.01 2.98
N ASN A 2 -0.23 25.63 2.03
CA ASN A 2 -0.85 26.50 1.02
C ASN A 2 -1.35 25.69 -0.20
N ALA A 3 -2.01 26.36 -1.15
CA ALA A 3 -2.56 25.70 -2.34
C ALA A 3 -1.49 25.05 -3.24
N GLY A 4 -0.33 25.69 -3.38
CA GLY A 4 0.79 25.16 -4.15
C GLY A 4 1.41 23.91 -3.52
N GLU A 5 1.65 23.94 -2.20
CA GLU A 5 2.12 22.78 -1.44
C GLU A 5 1.14 21.60 -1.53
N ARG A 6 -0.16 21.87 -1.38
CA ARG A 6 -1.20 20.84 -1.51
C ARG A 6 -1.18 20.22 -2.91
N ALA A 7 -1.10 21.03 -3.96
CA ALA A 7 -1.05 20.54 -5.34
C ALA A 7 0.20 19.68 -5.61
N ALA A 8 1.37 20.08 -5.06
CA ALA A 8 2.60 19.32 -5.17
C ALA A 8 2.51 17.95 -4.47
N LEU A 9 1.91 17.89 -3.28
CA LEU A 9 1.71 16.64 -2.54
C LEU A 9 0.73 15.70 -3.26
N ILE A 10 -0.38 16.23 -3.79
CA ILE A 10 -1.35 15.45 -4.58
C ILE A 10 -0.67 14.87 -5.82
N LYS A 11 0.15 15.67 -6.52
CA LYS A 11 0.91 15.19 -7.68
C LYS A 11 1.87 14.06 -7.29
N ARG A 12 2.66 14.26 -6.22
CA ARG A 12 3.60 13.25 -5.72
C ARG A 12 2.89 11.95 -5.36
N TYR A 13 1.75 12.03 -4.67
CA TYR A 13 0.95 10.85 -4.32
C TYR A 13 0.45 10.13 -5.57
N LYS A 14 -0.13 10.86 -6.54
CA LYS A 14 -0.62 10.29 -7.81
C LYS A 14 0.48 9.58 -8.61
N GLU A 15 1.70 10.10 -8.58
CA GLU A 15 2.83 9.59 -9.36
C GLU A 15 3.64 8.53 -8.61
N GLY A 16 3.54 8.47 -7.28
CA GLY A 16 4.40 7.67 -6.40
C GLY A 16 4.34 6.16 -6.68
N HIS A 17 3.19 5.64 -7.11
CA HIS A 17 3.04 4.21 -7.40
C HIS A 17 4.01 3.72 -8.49
N ARG A 18 4.46 4.62 -9.39
CA ARG A 18 5.38 4.25 -10.49
C ARG A 18 6.69 3.68 -9.96
N ALA A 19 7.21 4.22 -8.87
CA ALA A 19 8.44 3.71 -8.27
C ALA A 19 8.30 2.24 -7.84
N VAL A 20 7.12 1.85 -7.33
CA VAL A 20 6.82 0.46 -6.95
C VAL A 20 6.73 -0.43 -8.19
N MET A 21 6.02 0.03 -9.23
CA MET A 21 5.90 -0.72 -10.49
C MET A 21 7.26 -0.92 -11.17
N ASP A 22 8.12 0.10 -11.13
CA ASP A 22 9.46 0.03 -11.71
C ASP A 22 10.36 -0.91 -10.91
N ALA A 23 10.25 -0.92 -9.58
CA ALA A 23 11.00 -1.83 -8.71
C ALA A 23 10.60 -3.31 -8.89
N LEU A 24 9.33 -3.58 -9.21
CA LEU A 24 8.81 -4.94 -9.45
C LEU A 24 8.92 -5.37 -10.92
N ARG A 25 9.49 -4.54 -11.79
CA ARG A 25 9.55 -4.84 -13.22
C ARG A 25 10.52 -5.98 -13.50
N GLY A 26 10.01 -7.08 -14.05
CA GLY A 26 10.82 -8.24 -14.44
C GLY A 26 11.21 -9.15 -13.27
N ILE A 27 10.64 -8.92 -12.09
CA ILE A 27 10.83 -9.78 -10.91
C ILE A 27 10.22 -11.16 -11.17
N ASP A 28 10.93 -12.22 -10.77
CA ASP A 28 10.40 -13.59 -10.81
C ASP A 28 9.70 -14.00 -9.49
N ASP A 29 8.93 -15.09 -9.51
CA ASP A 29 8.21 -15.57 -8.31
C ASP A 29 9.15 -15.94 -7.17
N GLY A 30 10.34 -16.46 -7.48
CA GLY A 30 11.32 -16.76 -6.44
C GLY A 30 11.84 -15.49 -5.77
N GLU A 31 12.06 -14.41 -6.52
CA GLU A 31 12.45 -13.11 -5.98
C GLU A 31 11.32 -12.47 -5.17
N LEU A 32 10.07 -12.63 -5.61
CA LEU A 32 8.89 -12.17 -4.87
C LEU A 32 8.75 -12.79 -3.49
N ASP A 33 9.27 -14.02 -3.32
CA ASP A 33 9.12 -14.82 -2.11
C ASP A 33 10.43 -14.94 -1.29
N ARG A 34 11.42 -14.10 -1.60
CA ARG A 34 12.69 -14.02 -0.85
C ARG A 34 12.82 -12.69 -0.12
N SER A 35 13.00 -12.77 1.20
CA SER A 35 13.34 -11.64 2.06
C SER A 35 14.83 -11.66 2.42
N ALA A 36 15.51 -10.52 2.30
CA ALA A 36 16.93 -10.40 2.61
C ALA A 36 17.23 -10.40 4.12
N SER A 37 16.28 -9.92 4.94
CA SER A 37 16.41 -9.77 6.40
C SER A 37 15.52 -10.74 7.19
N GLY A 38 14.66 -11.51 6.51
CA GLY A 38 13.60 -12.29 7.15
C GLY A 38 12.35 -11.48 7.50
N GLU A 39 12.31 -10.20 7.14
CA GLU A 39 11.12 -9.34 7.17
C GLU A 39 10.19 -9.66 5.99
N TRP A 40 9.19 -8.83 5.71
CA TRP A 40 8.24 -9.07 4.61
C TRP A 40 8.91 -9.28 3.25
N THR A 41 8.38 -10.22 2.47
CA THR A 41 8.82 -10.44 1.10
C THR A 41 8.31 -9.33 0.17
N PRO A 42 8.89 -9.15 -1.02
CA PRO A 42 8.36 -8.21 -2.00
C PRO A 42 6.88 -8.44 -2.33
N ARG A 43 6.40 -9.71 -2.36
CA ARG A 43 4.98 -10.05 -2.53
C ARG A 43 4.13 -9.44 -1.43
N GLN A 44 4.53 -9.63 -0.18
CA GLN A 44 3.83 -9.10 0.99
C GLN A 44 3.80 -7.58 1.01
N ILE A 45 4.92 -6.93 0.67
CA ILE A 45 5.01 -5.47 0.59
C ILE A 45 4.08 -4.92 -0.51
N ALA A 46 4.05 -5.54 -1.69
CA ALA A 46 3.19 -5.11 -2.79
C ALA A 46 1.71 -5.14 -2.42
N HIS A 47 1.25 -6.23 -1.79
CA HIS A 47 -0.13 -6.35 -1.31
C HIS A 47 -0.41 -5.41 -0.14
N HIS A 48 0.51 -5.26 0.81
CA HIS A 48 0.37 -4.30 1.92
C HIS A 48 0.15 -2.87 1.43
N LEU A 49 0.88 -2.44 0.39
CA LEU A 49 0.68 -1.11 -0.21
C LEU A 49 -0.76 -0.97 -0.75
N ALA A 50 -1.29 -1.99 -1.42
CA ALA A 50 -2.67 -1.97 -1.91
C ALA A 50 -3.69 -1.92 -0.76
N ASP A 51 -3.49 -2.72 0.30
CA ASP A 51 -4.35 -2.74 1.49
C ASP A 51 -4.34 -1.40 2.23
N SER A 52 -3.15 -0.81 2.40
CA SER A 52 -2.96 0.49 3.06
C SER A 52 -3.66 1.61 2.29
N GLU A 53 -3.54 1.63 0.96
CA GLU A 53 -4.24 2.61 0.11
C GLU A 53 -5.77 2.43 0.15
N MET A 54 -6.26 1.19 0.18
CA MET A 54 -7.69 0.90 0.31
C MET A 54 -8.24 1.37 1.66
N MET A 55 -7.54 1.06 2.76
CA MET A 55 -7.89 1.50 4.11
C MET A 55 -7.85 3.03 4.23
N SER A 56 -6.84 3.68 3.66
CA SER A 56 -6.74 5.14 3.60
C SER A 56 -7.93 5.75 2.85
N GLY A 57 -8.29 5.21 1.68
CA GLY A 57 -9.43 5.67 0.91
C GLY A 57 -10.77 5.56 1.65
N ILE A 58 -10.98 4.49 2.42
CA ILE A 58 -12.17 4.35 3.28
C ILE A 58 -12.14 5.35 4.43
N ARG A 59 -11.00 5.50 5.13
CA ARG A 59 -10.85 6.47 6.22
C ARG A 59 -11.13 7.90 5.74
N LEU A 60 -10.62 8.29 4.56
CA LEU A 60 -10.86 9.61 3.97
C LEU A 60 -12.34 9.86 3.66
N ARG A 61 -13.05 8.86 3.12
CA ARG A 61 -14.50 8.99 2.89
C ARG A 61 -15.24 9.24 4.20
N ARG A 62 -14.96 8.44 5.24
CA ARG A 62 -15.57 8.57 6.56
C ARG A 62 -15.26 9.93 7.22
N LEU A 63 -14.01 10.39 7.10
CA LEU A 63 -13.59 11.72 7.57
C LEU A 63 -14.39 12.87 6.96
N ILE A 64 -14.84 12.73 5.72
CA ILE A 64 -15.60 13.76 5.00
C ILE A 64 -17.10 13.68 5.32
N THR A 65 -17.62 12.49 5.67
CA THR A 65 -19.07 12.25 5.74
C THR A 65 -19.63 12.06 7.14
N GLU A 66 -18.80 11.79 8.15
CA GLU A 66 -19.24 11.53 9.53
C GLU A 66 -18.88 12.69 10.46
N ASP A 67 -19.74 13.01 11.45
CA ASP A 67 -19.49 14.09 12.42
C ASP A 67 -18.39 13.74 13.44
N SER A 68 -18.21 12.45 13.74
CA SER A 68 -17.22 11.95 14.70
C SER A 68 -16.64 10.61 14.22
N PRO A 69 -15.85 10.64 13.13
CA PRO A 69 -15.34 9.43 12.50
C PRO A 69 -14.31 8.72 13.38
N VAL A 70 -14.46 7.39 13.49
CA VAL A 70 -13.43 6.54 14.12
C VAL A 70 -12.42 6.11 13.07
N ILE A 71 -11.14 6.40 13.29
CA ILE A 71 -10.04 5.93 12.43
C ILE A 71 -9.78 4.44 12.73
N GLN A 72 -10.27 3.56 11.86
CA GLN A 72 -10.13 2.11 12.04
C GLN A 72 -8.70 1.69 11.75
N GLY A 73 -8.03 1.12 12.75
CA GLY A 73 -6.77 0.38 12.58
C GLY A 73 -7.00 -0.99 11.94
N TYR A 74 -5.91 -1.67 11.61
CA TYR A 74 -5.89 -3.08 11.22
C TYR A 74 -4.52 -3.66 11.57
N ASP A 75 -4.46 -4.97 11.73
CA ASP A 75 -3.19 -5.68 11.92
C ASP A 75 -2.57 -5.93 10.55
N GLU A 76 -1.65 -5.04 10.16
CA GLU A 76 -0.98 -5.08 8.86
C GLU A 76 -0.06 -6.30 8.71
N ALA A 77 0.52 -6.78 9.82
CA ALA A 77 1.35 -7.97 9.81
C ALA A 77 0.49 -9.22 9.59
N ASP A 78 -0.66 -9.33 10.24
CA ASP A 78 -1.59 -10.41 10.00
C ASP A 78 -2.13 -10.40 8.56
N PHE A 79 -2.43 -9.24 7.99
CA PHE A 79 -2.87 -9.13 6.59
C PHE A 79 -1.78 -9.63 5.65
N ALA A 80 -0.55 -9.10 5.77
CA ALA A 80 0.58 -9.50 4.96
C ALA A 80 0.87 -11.01 5.08
N MET A 81 0.89 -11.56 6.30
CA MET A 81 1.23 -12.96 6.54
C MET A 81 0.13 -13.94 6.13
N LYS A 82 -1.15 -13.60 6.34
CA LYS A 82 -2.27 -14.56 6.16
C LYS A 82 -2.98 -14.47 4.82
N LEU A 83 -2.94 -13.31 4.15
CA LEU A 83 -3.73 -13.08 2.93
C LEU A 83 -2.90 -13.08 1.64
N THR A 84 -1.56 -13.08 1.74
CA THR A 84 -0.70 -12.69 0.62
C THR A 84 0.47 -13.63 0.32
N SER A 85 0.68 -14.66 1.15
CA SER A 85 1.85 -15.56 1.09
C SER A 85 2.11 -16.20 -0.27
N ASP A 86 1.06 -16.51 -1.02
CA ASP A 86 1.11 -17.15 -2.34
C ASP A 86 0.28 -16.38 -3.39
N ARG A 87 -0.17 -15.17 -3.04
CA ARG A 87 -1.08 -14.41 -3.88
C ARG A 87 -0.32 -13.74 -5.04
N PRO A 88 -0.70 -13.97 -6.30
CA PRO A 88 -0.13 -13.24 -7.44
C PRO A 88 -0.23 -11.72 -7.26
N ILE A 89 0.82 -10.99 -7.65
CA ILE A 89 0.82 -9.51 -7.61
C ILE A 89 0.27 -8.88 -8.91
N ALA A 90 0.17 -9.67 -9.97
CA ALA A 90 -0.46 -9.28 -11.23
C ALA A 90 -1.95 -9.71 -11.25
N PRO A 91 -2.80 -9.03 -12.04
CA PRO A 91 -4.19 -9.44 -12.28
C PRO A 91 -4.32 -10.83 -12.90
#